data_AF-A0A843EDM0-F1
#
_entry.id   AF-A0A843EDM0-F1
#
_cell.length_a   1.000
_cell.length_b   1.000
_cell.length_c   1.000
_cell.angle_alpha   90.00
_cell.angle_beta   90.00
_cell.angle_gamma   90.00
#
_symmetry.space_group_name_H-M   'P 1'
#
loop_
_entity.id
_entity.type
_entity.pdbx_description
1 polymer ?
#
loop_
_entity_poly.entity_id
_entity_poly.type
_entity_poly.pdbx_seq_one_letter_code
_entity_poly.pdbx_strand_id
1 'polypeptide(L)' 'STRKPPCPNCGGELKVIYPPKLSVEDKYGKYRRQLKKEMLNKE' A
#
# COMPACT_ATOMS: atom_id res chain seq x y z
N SER A 1 0.79 -17.44 -14.59
CA SER A 1 0.72 -16.23 -13.75
C SER A 1 -0.09 -15.18 -14.49
N THR A 2 -1.17 -14.67 -13.91
CA THR A 2 -2.02 -13.68 -14.58
C THR A 2 -1.45 -12.29 -14.31
N ARG A 3 -0.79 -11.68 -15.30
CA ARG A 3 -0.33 -10.28 -15.20
C ARG A 3 -1.53 -9.35 -15.34
N LYS A 4 -1.68 -8.40 -14.42
CA LYS A 4 -2.69 -7.35 -14.56
C LYS A 4 -2.25 -6.38 -15.67
N PRO A 5 -3.18 -5.84 -16.47
CA PRO A 5 -2.83 -4.86 -17.48
C PRO A 5 -2.37 -3.55 -16.83
N PRO A 6 -1.45 -2.80 -17.47
CA PRO A 6 -1.07 -1.46 -17.04
C PRO A 6 -2.22 -0.45 -17.25
N CYS A 7 -2.10 0.73 -16.63
CA CYS A 7 -3.04 1.82 -16.85
C CYS A 7 -3.05 2.25 -18.33
N PRO A 8 -4.22 2.34 -18.99
CA PRO A 8 -4.29 2.70 -20.41
C PRO A 8 -3.92 4.16 -20.70
N ASN A 9 -3.89 5.03 -19.69
CA ASN A 9 -3.59 6.46 -19.86
C ASN A 9 -2.10 6.79 -19.65
N CYS A 10 -1.46 6.17 -18.65
CA CYS A 10 -0.06 6.48 -18.29
C CYS A 10 0.88 5.26 -18.29
N GLY A 11 0.38 4.04 -18.54
CA GLY A 11 1.17 2.81 -18.49
C GLY A 11 1.56 2.34 -17.08
N GLY A 12 1.17 3.07 -16.03
CA GLY A 12 1.52 2.76 -14.64
C GLY A 12 0.85 1.50 -14.09
N GLU A 13 1.40 0.98 -13.00
CA GLU A 13 0.86 -0.20 -12.33
C GLU A 13 -0.50 0.10 -11.64
N LEU A 14 -1.51 -0.72 -11.93
CA LEU A 14 -2.83 -0.59 -11.32
C LEU A 14 -2.82 -1.14 -9.89
N LYS A 15 -3.34 -0.34 -8.94
CA LYS A 15 -3.52 -0.72 -7.54
C LYS A 15 -4.98 -1.03 -7.24
N VAL A 16 -5.23 -1.68 -6.11
CA VAL A 16 -6.59 -1.91 -5.61
C VAL A 16 -7.17 -0.58 -5.14
N ILE A 17 -8.39 -0.25 -5.58
CA ILE A 17 -9.07 1.01 -5.25
C ILE A 17 -9.67 1.02 -3.84
N TYR A 18 -9.93 -0.16 -3.28
CA TYR A 18 -10.52 -0.30 -1.95
C TYR A 18 -9.45 -0.24 -0.87
N PRO A 19 -9.78 0.29 0.32
CA PRO A 19 -8.86 0.29 1.44
C PRO A 19 -8.55 -1.15 1.89
N PRO A 20 -7.39 -1.35 2.56
CA PRO A 20 -7.11 -2.61 3.25
C PRO A 20 -8.17 -2.92 4.31
N LYS A 21 -8.51 -4.20 4.47
CA LYS A 21 -9.42 -4.63 5.55
C LYS A 21 -8.80 -4.33 6.92
N LEU A 22 -9.62 -3.84 7.85
CA LEU A 22 -9.21 -3.65 9.24
C LEU A 22 -9.12 -5.02 9.94
N SER A 23 -8.01 -5.25 10.65
CA SER A 23 -7.85 -6.40 11.55
C SER A 23 -7.82 -5.91 12.99
N VAL A 24 -8.62 -6.52 13.86
CA VAL A 24 -8.71 -6.15 15.29
C VAL A 24 -7.38 -6.39 16.00
N GLU A 25 -6.70 -7.49 15.66
CA GLU A 25 -5.41 -7.87 16.28
C GLU A 25 -4.26 -6.98 15.81
N ASP A 26 -4.35 -6.40 14.61
CA ASP A 26 -3.33 -5.52 14.02
C ASP A 26 -1.88 -6.04 14.18
N LYS A 27 -1.62 -7.31 13.80
CA LYS A 27 -0.32 -7.99 13.97
C LYS A 27 0.89 -7.17 13.49
N TYR A 28 0.73 -6.38 12.43
CA TYR A 28 1.79 -5.56 11.83
C TYR A 28 1.73 -4.09 12.23
N GLY A 29 0.92 -3.73 13.22
CA GLY A 29 0.66 -2.37 13.63
C GLY A 29 1.90 -1.59 14.05
N LYS A 30 2.81 -2.23 14.78
CA LYS A 30 4.07 -1.61 15.22
C LYS A 30 4.92 -1.18 14.01
N TYR A 31 5.14 -2.11 13.09
CA TYR A 31 5.93 -1.90 11.88
C TYR A 31 5.29 -0.84 10.96
N ARG A 32 3.97 -0.93 10.73
CA ARG A 32 3.25 0.07 9.91
C ARG A 32 3.41 1.49 10.45
N ARG A 33 3.42 1.67 11.78
CA ARG A 33 3.62 2.98 12.41
C ARG A 33 5.07 3.46 12.30
N GLN A 34 6.06 2.57 12.44
CA GLN A 34 7.48 2.91 12.28
C GLN A 34 7.78 3.40 10.85
N LEU A 35 7.37 2.65 9.83
CA LEU A 35 7.54 3.04 8.43
C LEU A 35 6.94 4.43 8.13
N LYS A 36 5.72 4.70 8.63
CA LYS A 36 5.10 6.02 8.44
C LYS A 36 5.92 7.15 9.05
N LYS A 37 6.49 6.95 10.24
CA LYS A 37 7.38 7.94 10.89
C LYS A 37 8.66 8.15 10.08
N GLU A 38 9.28 7.06 9.62
CA GLU A 38 10.49 7.13 8.80
C GLU A 38 10.26 7.85 7.47
N MET A 39 9.08 7.67 6.85
CA MET A 39 8.74 8.38 5.62
C MET A 39 8.53 9.87 5.86
N LEU A 40 7.86 10.25 6.95
CA LEU A 40 7.61 11.66 7.28
C LEU A 40 8.90 12.40 7.67
N ASN A 41 9.84 11.72 8.33
CA ASN A 41 11.13 12.31 8.73
C ASN A 41 12.14 12.43 7.58
N LYS A 42 11.84 11.87 6.41
CA LYS A 42 12.70 11.94 5.21
C LYS A 42 12.34 13.11 4.29
N GLU A 43 11.30 13.87 4.62
CA GLU A 43 10.92 15.13 3.99
C GLU A 43 11.55 16.31 4.73
#